data_AF-A0A850C4A3-F1
#
_entry.id   AF-A0A850C4A3-F1
#
_cell.length_a   1.000
_cell.length_b   1.000
_cell.length_c   1.000
_cell.angle_alpha   90.00
_cell.angle_beta   90.00
_cell.angle_gamma   90.00
#
_symmetry.space_group_name_H-M   'P 1'
#
loop_
_entity.id
_entity.type
_entity.pdbx_description
1 polymer ?
#
loop_
_entity_poly.entity_id
_entity_poly.type
_entity_poly.pdbx_seq_one_letter_code
_entity_poly.pdbx_strand_id
1 'polypeptide(L)'
;IAEHGAEPVAAAAKAYGEAASDAIGALIATDPLDPLDATIPKQAAWAAPALLPQVLLKGQEAALPAEAVRHLLTVLALDSPEVPYAGVAAVAESCDAASLTAFSWAVFELWTAAGAPAKDSWAFSQLAHFADDETVARLESLIRRWPGQGQHKRAVAGLERLGAIGTETALRALYAISRKVAFRPLKKEAVRQIDLVAARLGLSPEQLADRLVPDFGLGGGLVLDYGPRQFTVGFDERLVPYAIDGDGKRLARLPKPGKQDDAAVADEAYQRFAQLKRDVKKVAEEQVRRLERAMAAQRTWTGPQFLEFFADHPLLRHLARRLVWEAVTAEGTLAFRIAEDGTYADVEEETVAIPEGARIRLAHPAALGDALAAWTEVFADYEVLQPFEQLGRPVLAFTEEELRTGRLDRFAGRSISVGRVFALTKAGWSTGPANHLWVEPGVHLPLPGGGYVVLVLESGFDAYLGTVDADQPDQAVKAVHLSSTVDYDASVAVREHPTAIDAVTASEVLRTLDRYTSPR
;
A
#
# COMPACT_ATOMS: atom_id res chain seq x y z
N ILE A 1 2.42 -29.18 12.18
CA ILE A 1 1.38 -29.87 11.38
C ILE A 1 0.45 -28.86 10.73
N ALA A 2 -0.15 -27.94 11.50
CA ALA A 2 -1.02 -26.88 10.96
C ALA A 2 -0.36 -26.02 9.85
N GLU A 3 0.92 -25.69 9.97
CA GLU A 3 1.61 -24.82 9.00
C GLU A 3 2.24 -25.57 7.80
N HIS A 4 2.76 -26.78 8.01
CA HIS A 4 3.55 -27.52 7.01
C HIS A 4 2.89 -28.83 6.54
N GLY A 5 1.70 -29.16 7.02
CA GLY A 5 1.03 -30.43 6.74
C GLY A 5 1.55 -31.60 7.58
N ALA A 6 0.78 -32.69 7.65
CA ALA A 6 1.12 -33.88 8.41
C ALA A 6 2.28 -34.66 7.75
N GLU A 7 2.27 -34.77 6.43
CA GLU A 7 3.24 -35.58 5.68
C GLU A 7 4.69 -35.02 5.74
N PRO A 8 4.93 -33.70 5.55
CA PRO A 8 6.29 -33.14 5.66
C PRO A 8 6.81 -33.18 7.10
N VAL A 9 5.93 -33.03 8.10
CA VAL A 9 6.30 -33.09 9.52
C VAL A 9 6.64 -34.53 9.92
N ALA A 10 5.86 -35.52 9.48
CA ALA A 10 6.18 -36.93 9.69
C ALA A 10 7.50 -37.34 9.02
N ALA A 11 7.77 -36.83 7.81
CA ALA A 11 9.02 -37.07 7.10
C ALA A 11 10.23 -36.47 7.84
N ALA A 12 10.10 -35.25 8.38
CA ALA A 12 11.15 -34.61 9.17
C ALA A 12 11.41 -35.34 10.50
N ALA A 13 10.37 -35.85 11.16
CA ALA A 13 10.48 -36.57 12.43
C ALA A 13 11.35 -37.83 12.33
N LYS A 14 11.36 -38.51 11.16
CA LYS A 14 12.20 -39.70 10.91
C LYS A 14 13.69 -39.43 11.09
N ALA A 15 14.15 -38.21 10.80
CA ALA A 15 15.56 -37.82 10.97
C ALA A 15 15.99 -37.76 12.45
N TYR A 16 15.05 -37.72 13.38
CA TYR A 16 15.28 -37.64 14.83
C TYR A 16 15.11 -38.98 15.56
N GLY A 17 14.94 -40.08 14.83
CA GLY A 17 14.85 -41.44 15.36
C GLY A 17 13.42 -41.95 15.59
N GLU A 18 13.33 -43.24 15.92
CA GLU A 18 12.07 -44.00 16.00
C GLU A 18 11.12 -43.44 17.06
N ALA A 19 11.62 -43.14 18.26
CA ALA A 19 10.80 -42.56 19.34
C ALA A 19 10.19 -41.19 18.98
N ALA A 20 10.91 -40.35 18.22
CA ALA A 20 10.40 -39.07 17.75
C ALA A 20 9.36 -39.25 16.64
N SER A 21 9.59 -40.21 15.74
CA SER A 21 8.64 -40.59 14.69
C SER A 21 7.34 -41.13 15.27
N ASP A 22 7.40 -41.98 16.29
CA ASP A 22 6.22 -42.56 16.94
C ASP A 22 5.42 -41.50 17.71
N ALA A 23 6.10 -40.61 18.43
CA ALA A 23 5.45 -39.51 19.16
C ALA A 23 4.75 -38.53 18.20
N ILE A 24 5.40 -38.14 17.10
CA ILE A 24 4.80 -37.28 16.07
C ILE A 24 3.69 -38.01 15.32
N GLY A 25 3.84 -39.31 15.05
CA GLY A 25 2.82 -40.15 14.43
C GLY A 25 1.56 -40.24 15.27
N ALA A 26 1.69 -40.44 16.59
CA ALA A 26 0.57 -40.41 17.52
C ALA A 26 -0.14 -39.05 17.54
N LEU A 27 0.62 -37.94 17.52
CA LEU A 27 0.06 -36.58 17.47
C LEU A 27 -0.70 -36.30 16.16
N ILE A 28 -0.21 -36.83 15.03
CA ILE A 28 -0.88 -36.72 13.72
C ILE A 28 -2.18 -37.54 13.68
N ALA A 29 -2.21 -38.69 14.36
CA ALA A 29 -3.36 -39.59 14.37
C ALA A 29 -4.52 -39.10 15.26
N THR A 30 -4.30 -38.10 16.11
CA THR A 30 -5.36 -37.54 16.96
C THR A 30 -6.36 -36.72 16.16
N ASP A 31 -7.64 -36.81 16.55
CA ASP A 31 -8.69 -35.96 15.99
C ASP A 31 -8.34 -34.47 16.21
N PRO A 32 -8.25 -33.65 15.15
CA PRO A 32 -7.93 -32.23 15.27
C PRO A 32 -9.00 -31.41 16.04
N LEU A 33 -10.19 -31.98 16.25
CA LEU A 33 -11.22 -31.39 17.12
C LEU A 33 -11.01 -31.72 18.60
N ASP A 34 -10.15 -32.67 18.95
CA ASP A 34 -9.81 -32.97 20.34
C ASP A 34 -8.80 -31.93 20.86
N PRO A 35 -9.16 -31.10 21.85
CA PRO A 35 -8.28 -30.08 22.39
C PRO A 35 -7.24 -30.71 23.34
N LEU A 36 -6.34 -31.52 22.78
CA LEU A 36 -5.28 -32.25 23.51
C LEU A 36 -4.54 -31.33 24.48
N ASP A 37 -4.56 -31.69 25.76
CA ASP A 37 -3.91 -31.00 26.89
C ASP A 37 -4.33 -29.51 27.11
N ALA A 38 -5.30 -29.00 26.36
CA ALA A 38 -5.77 -27.62 26.51
C ALA A 38 -6.77 -27.51 27.67
N THR A 39 -6.53 -26.55 28.55
CA THR A 39 -7.49 -26.24 29.62
C THR A 39 -8.72 -25.57 29.02
N ILE A 40 -9.87 -26.26 29.05
CA ILE A 40 -11.13 -25.73 28.53
C ILE A 40 -11.46 -24.40 29.25
N PRO A 41 -11.56 -23.27 28.52
CA PRO A 41 -11.86 -21.98 29.12
C PRO A 41 -13.23 -21.98 29.81
N LYS A 42 -13.29 -21.48 31.04
CA LYS A 42 -14.57 -21.25 31.71
C LYS A 42 -15.31 -20.13 31.00
N GLN A 43 -16.55 -20.38 30.60
CA GLN A 43 -17.38 -19.38 29.92
C GLN A 43 -17.51 -18.10 30.76
N ALA A 44 -17.20 -16.96 30.13
CA ALA A 44 -17.28 -15.68 30.79
C ALA A 44 -18.73 -15.23 30.93
N ALA A 45 -19.09 -14.67 32.10
CA ALA A 45 -20.47 -14.25 32.39
C ALA A 45 -20.99 -13.16 31.45
N TRP A 46 -20.08 -12.36 30.85
CA TRP A 46 -20.42 -11.32 29.88
C TRP A 46 -20.85 -11.89 28.51
N ALA A 47 -20.50 -13.14 28.19
CA ALA A 47 -20.76 -13.79 26.91
C ALA A 47 -22.00 -14.71 26.98
N ALA A 48 -23.14 -14.17 27.42
CA ALA A 48 -24.38 -14.93 27.54
C ALA A 48 -25.03 -15.14 26.15
N PRO A 49 -25.37 -16.38 25.74
CA PRO A 49 -26.00 -16.64 24.44
C PRO A 49 -27.26 -15.82 24.15
N ALA A 50 -28.04 -15.47 25.19
CA ALA A 50 -29.26 -14.67 25.06
C ALA A 50 -29.02 -13.20 24.65
N LEU A 51 -27.78 -12.72 24.75
CA LEU A 51 -27.39 -11.35 24.36
C LEU A 51 -26.76 -11.31 22.96
N LEU A 52 -26.57 -12.46 22.32
CA LEU A 52 -25.91 -12.60 21.03
C LEU A 52 -26.95 -12.82 19.92
N PRO A 53 -26.70 -12.34 18.70
CA PRO A 53 -27.57 -12.64 17.57
C PRO A 53 -27.54 -14.15 17.26
N GLN A 54 -28.60 -14.65 16.65
CA GLN A 54 -28.67 -16.06 16.26
C GLN A 54 -27.68 -16.39 15.15
N VAL A 55 -26.97 -17.50 15.32
CA VAL A 55 -26.14 -18.10 14.27
C VAL A 55 -27.01 -19.10 13.52
N LEU A 56 -27.09 -18.95 12.20
CA LEU A 56 -27.89 -19.80 11.33
C LEU A 56 -27.03 -20.90 10.72
N LEU A 57 -27.61 -22.07 10.46
CA LEU A 57 -26.98 -23.09 9.62
C LEU A 57 -26.95 -22.61 8.17
N LYS A 58 -26.05 -23.19 7.36
CA LYS A 58 -26.08 -22.97 5.91
C LYS A 58 -27.46 -23.29 5.35
N GLY A 59 -27.95 -22.43 4.45
CA GLY A 59 -29.32 -22.49 3.92
C GLY A 59 -30.35 -21.71 4.76
N GLN A 60 -29.98 -21.21 5.94
CA GLN A 60 -30.80 -20.34 6.78
C GLN A 60 -32.14 -20.95 7.26
N GLU A 61 -32.26 -22.28 7.21
CA GLU A 61 -33.49 -23.00 7.59
C GLU A 61 -33.60 -23.27 9.10
N ALA A 62 -32.46 -23.24 9.81
CA ALA A 62 -32.39 -23.49 11.24
C ALA A 62 -31.31 -22.64 11.91
N ALA A 63 -31.49 -22.39 13.21
CA ALA A 63 -30.54 -21.64 14.04
C ALA A 63 -29.89 -22.54 15.10
N LEU A 64 -28.66 -22.21 15.49
CA LEU A 64 -27.98 -22.91 16.59
C LEU A 64 -28.75 -22.70 17.91
N PRO A 65 -29.03 -23.78 18.66
CA PRO A 65 -29.61 -23.66 19.99
C PRO A 65 -28.61 -22.99 20.95
N ALA A 66 -29.11 -22.41 22.04
CA ALA A 66 -28.30 -21.68 23.02
C ALA A 66 -27.10 -22.49 23.54
N GLU A 67 -27.23 -23.82 23.67
CA GLU A 67 -26.14 -24.69 24.10
C GLU A 67 -25.03 -24.82 23.04
N ALA A 68 -25.40 -24.95 21.76
CA ALA A 68 -24.44 -24.93 20.66
C ALA A 68 -23.72 -23.58 20.56
N VAL A 69 -24.40 -22.46 20.87
CA VAL A 69 -23.76 -21.14 20.96
C VAL A 69 -22.73 -21.08 22.09
N ARG A 70 -22.93 -21.76 23.23
CA ARG A 70 -21.90 -21.85 24.29
C ARG A 70 -20.68 -22.60 23.77
N HIS A 71 -20.88 -23.71 23.07
CA HIS A 71 -19.77 -24.46 22.47
C HIS A 71 -19.03 -23.61 21.43
N LEU A 72 -19.72 -22.84 20.60
CA LEU A 72 -19.09 -21.90 19.69
C LEU A 72 -18.20 -20.88 20.42
N LEU A 73 -18.68 -20.29 21.52
CA LEU A 73 -17.86 -19.39 22.34
C LEU A 73 -16.62 -20.10 22.91
N THR A 74 -16.74 -21.37 23.34
CA THR A 74 -15.60 -22.17 23.80
C THR A 74 -14.62 -22.47 22.67
N VAL A 75 -15.10 -22.83 21.48
CA VAL A 75 -14.28 -23.06 20.27
C VAL A 75 -13.46 -21.81 19.94
N LEU A 76 -14.08 -20.62 19.97
CA LEU A 76 -13.39 -19.35 19.71
C LEU A 76 -12.43 -18.94 20.84
N ALA A 77 -12.69 -19.38 22.07
CA ALA A 77 -11.80 -19.12 23.21
C ALA A 77 -10.60 -20.09 23.28
N LEU A 78 -10.72 -21.28 22.69
CA LEU A 78 -9.64 -22.25 22.51
C LEU A 78 -8.69 -21.85 21.38
N ASP A 79 -9.21 -21.18 20.36
CA ASP A 79 -8.43 -20.73 19.22
C ASP A 79 -7.45 -19.59 19.59
N SER A 80 -6.25 -19.67 19.03
CA SER A 80 -5.25 -18.62 19.10
C SER A 80 -4.48 -18.50 17.79
N PRO A 81 -3.92 -17.31 17.45
CA PRO A 81 -3.06 -17.16 16.28
C PRO A 81 -1.85 -18.11 16.29
N GLU A 82 -1.32 -18.45 17.47
CA GLU A 82 -0.16 -19.32 17.63
C GLU A 82 -0.52 -20.81 17.53
N VAL A 83 -1.73 -21.17 17.98
CA VAL A 83 -2.27 -22.53 17.95
C VAL A 83 -3.71 -22.45 17.42
N PRO A 84 -3.89 -22.47 16.09
CA PRO A 84 -5.21 -22.45 15.48
C PRO A 84 -6.00 -23.70 15.84
N TYR A 85 -7.26 -23.54 16.22
CA TYR A 85 -8.13 -24.66 16.59
C TYR A 85 -9.06 -25.04 15.44
N ALA A 86 -9.03 -26.31 15.04
CA ALA A 86 -9.76 -26.79 13.87
C ALA A 86 -11.29 -26.63 13.97
N GLY A 87 -11.83 -26.56 15.19
CA GLY A 87 -13.26 -26.35 15.42
C GLY A 87 -13.80 -25.06 14.81
N VAL A 88 -12.97 -24.03 14.64
CA VAL A 88 -13.38 -22.76 14.02
C VAL A 88 -13.73 -22.97 12.54
N ALA A 89 -12.91 -23.72 11.81
CA ALA A 89 -13.15 -24.04 10.41
C ALA A 89 -14.42 -24.90 10.23
N ALA A 90 -14.62 -25.89 11.11
CA ALA A 90 -15.83 -26.72 11.09
C ALA A 90 -17.13 -25.90 11.28
N VAL A 91 -17.09 -24.88 12.16
CA VAL A 91 -18.21 -23.95 12.32
C VAL A 91 -18.43 -23.11 11.07
N ALA A 92 -17.36 -22.54 10.50
CA ALA A 92 -17.42 -21.75 9.27
C ALA A 92 -18.02 -22.55 8.10
N GLU A 93 -17.70 -23.84 8.02
CA GLU A 93 -18.22 -24.75 7.01
C GLU A 93 -19.70 -25.13 7.21
N SER A 94 -20.21 -25.06 8.43
CA SER A 94 -21.56 -25.54 8.77
C SER A 94 -22.61 -24.42 8.88
N CYS A 95 -22.17 -23.19 9.16
CA CYS A 95 -23.05 -22.05 9.43
C CYS A 95 -23.08 -21.03 8.29
N ASP A 96 -24.13 -20.21 8.27
CA ASP A 96 -24.28 -19.08 7.37
C ASP A 96 -23.27 -17.97 7.72
N ALA A 97 -22.53 -17.51 6.71
CA ALA A 97 -21.43 -16.57 6.87
C ALA A 97 -21.88 -15.22 7.45
N ALA A 98 -22.99 -14.65 6.98
CA ALA A 98 -23.47 -13.36 7.45
C ALA A 98 -23.91 -13.42 8.92
N SER A 99 -24.58 -14.52 9.32
CA SER A 99 -24.95 -14.74 10.71
C SER A 99 -23.72 -14.90 11.63
N LEU A 100 -22.66 -15.59 11.16
CA LEU A 100 -21.39 -15.71 11.89
C LEU A 100 -20.67 -14.37 12.03
N THR A 101 -20.66 -13.54 10.99
CA THR A 101 -20.09 -12.18 11.03
C THR A 101 -20.81 -11.31 12.06
N ALA A 102 -22.14 -11.29 12.03
CA ALA A 102 -22.95 -10.53 12.99
C ALA A 102 -22.71 -11.01 14.44
N PHE A 103 -22.67 -12.33 14.64
CA PHE A 103 -22.33 -12.96 15.92
C PHE A 103 -20.93 -12.57 16.41
N SER A 104 -19.92 -12.73 15.55
CA SER A 104 -18.52 -12.42 15.84
C SER A 104 -18.35 -10.97 16.30
N TRP A 105 -19.00 -10.03 15.61
CA TRP A 105 -18.96 -8.62 16.00
C TRP A 105 -19.65 -8.36 17.35
N ALA A 106 -20.81 -8.97 17.59
CA ALA A 106 -21.54 -8.83 18.86
C ALA A 106 -20.73 -9.36 20.05
N VAL A 107 -19.98 -10.46 19.89
CA VAL A 107 -19.06 -10.97 20.92
C VAL A 107 -18.01 -9.91 21.29
N PHE A 108 -17.41 -9.26 20.29
CA PHE A 108 -16.44 -8.18 20.51
C PHE A 108 -17.05 -6.96 21.21
N GLU A 109 -18.28 -6.58 20.86
CA GLU A 109 -19.00 -5.48 21.51
C GLU A 109 -19.31 -5.78 22.98
N LEU A 110 -19.80 -6.98 23.28
CA LEU A 110 -20.05 -7.40 24.67
C LEU A 110 -18.76 -7.44 25.50
N TRP A 111 -17.67 -7.96 24.94
CA TRP A 111 -16.35 -7.94 25.60
C TRP A 111 -15.89 -6.50 25.89
N THR A 112 -16.07 -5.60 24.92
CA THR A 112 -15.71 -4.19 25.08
C THR A 112 -16.58 -3.51 26.15
N ALA A 113 -17.88 -3.79 26.17
CA ALA A 113 -18.83 -3.26 27.16
C ALA A 113 -18.52 -3.78 28.58
N ALA A 114 -18.01 -5.00 28.70
CA ALA A 114 -17.54 -5.59 29.96
C ALA A 114 -16.20 -5.03 30.44
N GLY A 115 -15.65 -4.00 29.78
CA GLY A 115 -14.37 -3.37 30.14
C GLY A 115 -13.15 -4.03 29.51
N ALA A 116 -13.34 -4.90 28.51
CA ALA A 116 -12.27 -5.59 27.78
C ALA A 116 -11.31 -6.37 28.70
N PRO A 117 -11.79 -7.34 29.49
CA PRO A 117 -10.95 -8.12 30.39
C PRO A 117 -9.83 -8.83 29.62
N ALA A 118 -8.58 -8.63 30.09
CA ALA A 118 -7.38 -9.11 29.39
C ALA A 118 -7.31 -10.64 29.25
N LYS A 119 -7.86 -11.38 30.22
CA LYS A 119 -7.95 -12.85 30.18
C LYS A 119 -8.85 -13.40 29.06
N ASP A 120 -9.74 -12.56 28.53
CA ASP A 120 -10.68 -12.91 27.47
C ASP A 120 -10.34 -12.19 26.15
N SER A 121 -9.05 -11.90 25.92
CA SER A 121 -8.58 -11.19 24.71
C SER A 121 -8.93 -11.91 23.40
N TRP A 122 -9.20 -13.22 23.47
CA TRP A 122 -9.71 -14.04 22.36
C TRP A 122 -10.95 -13.43 21.70
N ALA A 123 -11.79 -12.72 22.46
CA ALA A 123 -12.99 -12.07 21.93
C ALA A 123 -12.68 -11.00 20.87
N PHE A 124 -11.47 -10.42 20.92
CA PHE A 124 -10.97 -9.54 19.88
C PHE A 124 -10.23 -10.31 18.78
N SER A 125 -9.44 -11.32 19.14
CA SER A 125 -8.71 -12.18 18.18
C SER A 125 -9.64 -12.86 17.17
N GLN A 126 -10.79 -13.35 17.63
CA GLN A 126 -11.72 -14.14 16.82
C GLN A 126 -12.36 -13.35 15.67
N LEU A 127 -12.33 -12.01 15.69
CA LEU A 127 -12.81 -11.20 14.56
C LEU A 127 -12.10 -11.58 13.26
N ALA A 128 -10.88 -12.12 13.32
CA ALA A 128 -10.13 -12.53 12.13
C ALA A 128 -10.80 -13.67 11.34
N HIS A 129 -11.67 -14.47 11.96
CA HIS A 129 -12.24 -15.67 11.33
C HIS A 129 -13.47 -15.39 10.48
N PHE A 130 -14.27 -14.41 10.88
CA PHE A 130 -15.60 -14.16 10.30
C PHE A 130 -15.78 -12.72 9.81
N ALA A 131 -14.68 -11.98 9.60
CA ALA A 131 -14.74 -10.60 9.12
C ALA A 131 -15.11 -10.52 7.64
N ASP A 132 -16.06 -9.64 7.34
CA ASP A 132 -16.37 -9.14 6.01
C ASP A 132 -15.85 -7.70 5.82
N ASP A 133 -16.14 -7.11 4.66
CA ASP A 133 -15.72 -5.74 4.33
C ASP A 133 -16.30 -4.70 5.31
N GLU A 134 -17.53 -4.90 5.80
CA GLU A 134 -18.14 -4.01 6.79
C GLU A 134 -17.39 -4.11 8.13
N THR A 135 -17.08 -5.32 8.58
CA THR A 135 -16.30 -5.57 9.78
C THR A 135 -14.94 -4.89 9.72
N VAL A 136 -14.25 -5.00 8.58
CA VAL A 136 -12.98 -4.31 8.33
C VAL A 136 -13.14 -2.79 8.43
N ALA A 137 -14.17 -2.21 7.79
CA ALA A 137 -14.41 -0.77 7.83
C ALA A 137 -14.71 -0.26 9.26
N ARG A 138 -15.52 -1.02 10.02
CA ARG A 138 -15.83 -0.71 11.43
C ARG A 138 -14.58 -0.80 12.30
N LEU A 139 -13.76 -1.84 12.11
CA LEU A 139 -12.50 -2.03 12.83
C LEU A 139 -11.48 -0.94 12.49
N GLU A 140 -11.33 -0.56 11.22
CA GLU A 140 -10.47 0.55 10.79
C GLU A 140 -10.85 1.85 11.51
N SER A 141 -12.16 2.17 11.55
CA SER A 141 -12.68 3.35 12.25
C SER A 141 -12.36 3.34 13.75
N LEU A 142 -12.41 2.17 14.39
CA LEU A 142 -12.02 2.02 15.81
C LEU A 142 -10.51 2.22 16.00
N ILE A 143 -9.67 1.58 15.18
CA ILE A 143 -8.20 1.68 15.24
C ILE A 143 -7.74 3.13 15.14
N ARG A 144 -8.37 3.93 14.27
CA ARG A 144 -8.05 5.36 14.11
C ARG A 144 -8.44 6.21 15.33
N ARG A 145 -9.50 5.83 16.06
CA ARG A 145 -10.02 6.59 17.21
C ARG A 145 -9.32 6.25 18.54
N TRP A 146 -8.94 4.99 18.75
CA TRP A 146 -8.38 4.50 20.01
C TRP A 146 -7.15 5.25 20.53
N PRO A 147 -6.19 5.71 19.68
CA PRO A 147 -5.09 6.52 20.18
C PRO A 147 -5.53 7.80 20.89
N GLY A 148 -6.57 8.47 20.40
CA GLY A 148 -7.12 9.67 21.05
C GLY A 148 -7.84 9.39 22.37
N GLN A 149 -8.12 8.12 22.66
CA GLN A 149 -8.81 7.65 23.86
C GLN A 149 -7.87 6.96 24.86
N GLY A 150 -6.55 7.03 24.65
CA GLY A 150 -5.55 6.33 25.46
C GLY A 150 -5.51 4.80 25.26
N GLN A 151 -6.23 4.26 24.27
CA GLN A 151 -6.35 2.82 24.00
C GLN A 151 -5.33 2.32 22.95
N HIS A 152 -4.10 2.84 22.99
CA HIS A 152 -3.07 2.56 21.99
C HIS A 152 -2.76 1.08 21.80
N LYS A 153 -2.72 0.30 22.90
CA LYS A 153 -2.50 -1.16 22.85
C LYS A 153 -3.60 -1.88 22.05
N ARG A 154 -4.85 -1.42 22.16
CA ARG A 154 -5.98 -1.97 21.40
C ARG A 154 -5.89 -1.61 19.92
N ALA A 155 -5.41 -0.40 19.60
CA ALA A 155 -5.15 0.00 18.22
C ALA A 155 -4.06 -0.85 17.56
N VAL A 156 -2.97 -1.13 18.26
CA VAL A 156 -1.91 -2.04 17.80
C VAL A 156 -2.48 -3.45 17.56
N ALA A 157 -3.20 -4.01 18.54
CA ALA A 157 -3.81 -5.34 18.38
C ALA A 157 -4.82 -5.38 17.22
N GLY A 158 -5.54 -4.29 16.95
CA GLY A 158 -6.43 -4.17 15.80
C GLY A 158 -5.72 -4.21 14.44
N LEU A 159 -4.51 -3.65 14.34
CA LEU A 159 -3.70 -3.76 13.11
C LEU A 159 -3.28 -5.21 12.86
N GLU A 160 -2.91 -5.93 13.90
CA GLU A 160 -2.62 -7.37 13.79
C GLU A 160 -3.85 -8.14 13.33
N ARG A 161 -5.06 -7.77 13.79
CA ARG A 161 -6.30 -8.39 13.31
C ARG A 161 -6.54 -8.13 11.84
N LEU A 162 -6.34 -6.89 11.35
CA LEU A 162 -6.41 -6.59 9.92
C LEU A 162 -5.41 -7.41 9.11
N GLY A 163 -4.17 -7.57 9.61
CA GLY A 163 -3.17 -8.43 8.99
C GLY A 163 -3.56 -9.91 8.97
N ALA A 164 -4.21 -10.39 10.04
CA ALA A 164 -4.68 -11.78 10.16
C ALA A 164 -5.91 -12.07 9.27
N ILE A 165 -6.85 -11.12 9.14
CA ILE A 165 -7.99 -11.22 8.21
C ILE A 165 -7.49 -11.44 6.79
N GLY A 166 -6.44 -10.72 6.39
CA GLY A 166 -5.69 -11.00 5.14
C GLY A 166 -6.46 -10.76 3.83
N THR A 167 -7.73 -10.36 3.88
CA THR A 167 -8.51 -9.98 2.70
C THR A 167 -7.97 -8.70 2.07
N GLU A 168 -8.19 -8.49 0.77
CA GLU A 168 -7.70 -7.27 0.10
C GLU A 168 -8.24 -5.99 0.76
N THR A 169 -9.48 -6.00 1.24
CA THR A 169 -10.07 -4.88 1.99
C THR A 169 -9.32 -4.62 3.29
N ALA A 170 -8.99 -5.66 4.06
CA ALA A 170 -8.24 -5.53 5.31
C ALA A 170 -6.81 -5.02 5.06
N LEU A 171 -6.15 -5.53 4.02
CA LEU A 171 -4.81 -5.10 3.63
C LEU A 171 -4.81 -3.66 3.08
N ARG A 172 -5.84 -3.25 2.34
CA ARG A 172 -6.06 -1.85 1.92
C ARG A 172 -6.23 -0.93 3.13
N ALA A 173 -7.04 -1.32 4.11
CA ALA A 173 -7.22 -0.56 5.36
C ALA A 173 -5.89 -0.42 6.12
N LEU A 174 -5.14 -1.51 6.26
CA LEU A 174 -3.82 -1.54 6.89
C LEU A 174 -2.83 -0.60 6.18
N TYR A 175 -2.77 -0.66 4.84
CA TYR A 175 -1.94 0.23 4.03
C TYR A 175 -2.36 1.71 4.19
N ALA A 176 -3.65 1.99 4.17
CA ALA A 176 -4.16 3.36 4.37
C ALA A 176 -3.82 3.91 5.76
N ILE A 177 -3.79 3.06 6.81
CA ILE A 177 -3.38 3.47 8.16
C ILE A 177 -1.88 3.78 8.19
N SER A 178 -1.02 2.90 7.64
CA SER A 178 0.44 3.09 7.67
C SER A 178 0.91 4.39 7.01
N ARG A 179 0.15 4.89 6.02
CA ARG A 179 0.45 6.13 5.30
C ARG A 179 -0.06 7.39 6.01
N LYS A 180 -1.26 7.34 6.60
CA LYS A 180 -2.01 8.53 7.03
C LYS A 180 -1.98 8.80 8.54
N VAL A 181 -1.66 7.80 9.37
CA VAL A 181 -1.74 7.98 10.82
C VAL A 181 -0.56 8.80 11.36
N ALA A 182 -0.87 9.85 12.14
CA ALA A 182 0.14 10.72 12.73
C ALA A 182 0.85 10.08 13.94
N PHE A 183 0.17 9.18 14.65
CA PHE A 183 0.70 8.55 15.86
C PHE A 183 1.80 7.53 15.53
N ARG A 184 3.06 7.88 15.83
CA ARG A 184 4.26 7.11 15.43
C ARG A 184 4.25 5.63 15.83
N PRO A 185 3.89 5.23 17.07
CA PRO A 185 3.89 3.81 17.44
C PRO A 185 2.92 2.98 16.59
N LEU A 186 1.72 3.51 16.33
CA LEU A 186 0.73 2.84 15.49
C LEU A 186 1.16 2.82 14.02
N LYS A 187 1.81 3.88 13.53
CA LYS A 187 2.43 3.89 12.20
C LYS A 187 3.50 2.80 12.05
N LYS A 188 4.40 2.70 13.03
CA LYS A 188 5.47 1.68 13.04
C LYS A 188 4.88 0.27 13.02
N GLU A 189 3.84 0.03 13.81
CA GLU A 189 3.16 -1.26 13.81
C GLU A 189 2.47 -1.55 12.47
N ALA A 190 1.78 -0.57 11.89
CA ALA A 190 1.11 -0.76 10.59
C ALA A 190 2.11 -1.10 9.48
N VAL A 191 3.29 -0.45 9.48
CA VAL A 191 4.39 -0.78 8.57
C VAL A 191 4.87 -2.21 8.80
N ARG A 192 5.11 -2.61 10.06
CA ARG A 192 5.53 -3.97 10.41
C ARG A 192 4.54 -5.03 9.89
N GLN A 193 3.24 -4.79 10.04
CA GLN A 193 2.21 -5.72 9.55
C GLN A 193 2.21 -5.81 8.02
N ILE A 194 2.41 -4.69 7.30
CA ILE A 194 2.56 -4.70 5.84
C ILE A 194 3.78 -5.52 5.44
N ASP A 195 4.91 -5.34 6.13
CA ASP A 195 6.14 -6.09 5.84
C ASP A 195 5.92 -7.60 6.04
N LEU A 196 5.23 -7.99 7.11
CA LEU A 196 4.91 -9.40 7.39
C LEU A 196 4.00 -10.00 6.32
N VAL A 197 2.94 -9.29 5.92
CA VAL A 197 2.03 -9.75 4.87
C VAL A 197 2.74 -9.83 3.52
N ALA A 198 3.52 -8.80 3.17
CA ALA A 198 4.28 -8.76 1.93
C ALA A 198 5.28 -9.93 1.86
N ALA A 199 6.03 -10.16 2.93
CA ALA A 199 6.95 -11.30 3.03
C ALA A 199 6.25 -12.65 2.88
N ARG A 200 5.09 -12.85 3.52
CA ARG A 200 4.27 -14.07 3.39
C ARG A 200 3.82 -14.31 1.94
N LEU A 201 3.54 -13.23 1.19
CA LEU A 201 3.13 -13.29 -0.21
C LEU A 201 4.31 -13.31 -1.20
N GLY A 202 5.55 -13.26 -0.71
CA GLY A 202 6.73 -13.15 -1.58
C GLY A 202 6.81 -11.83 -2.35
N LEU A 203 6.19 -10.77 -1.83
CA LEU A 203 6.13 -9.43 -2.42
C LEU A 203 6.94 -8.45 -1.60
N SER A 204 7.43 -7.39 -2.24
CA SER A 204 7.82 -6.17 -1.52
C SER A 204 6.59 -5.37 -1.07
N PRO A 205 6.68 -4.50 -0.06
CA PRO A 205 5.58 -3.61 0.33
C PRO A 205 5.01 -2.80 -0.83
N GLU A 206 5.84 -2.43 -1.81
CA GLU A 206 5.40 -1.62 -2.95
C GLU A 206 4.72 -2.44 -4.04
N GLN A 207 5.11 -3.71 -4.21
CA GLN A 207 4.38 -4.67 -5.04
C GLN A 207 3.04 -5.03 -4.41
N LEU A 208 2.99 -5.21 -3.10
CA LEU A 208 1.73 -5.40 -2.38
C LEU A 208 0.83 -4.18 -2.60
N ALA A 209 1.36 -2.97 -2.51
CA ALA A 209 0.59 -1.75 -2.75
C ALA A 209 0.11 -1.58 -4.20
N ASP A 210 0.84 -2.10 -5.19
CA ASP A 210 0.37 -2.15 -6.59
C ASP A 210 -0.83 -3.11 -6.74
N ARG A 211 -0.75 -4.29 -6.11
CA ARG A 211 -1.85 -5.27 -6.10
C ARG A 211 -3.09 -4.77 -5.35
N LEU A 212 -2.90 -3.97 -4.30
CA LEU A 212 -3.99 -3.45 -3.47
C LEU A 212 -4.71 -2.22 -4.07
N VAL A 213 -4.53 -1.90 -5.36
CA VAL A 213 -5.33 -0.87 -6.02
C VAL A 213 -6.73 -1.42 -6.31
N PRO A 214 -7.81 -0.75 -5.86
CA PRO A 214 -9.16 -1.24 -6.09
C PRO A 214 -9.55 -1.06 -7.56
N ASP A 215 -10.22 -2.07 -8.11
CA ASP A 215 -10.79 -2.02 -9.45
C ASP A 215 -12.13 -1.26 -9.48
N PHE A 216 -12.73 -0.98 -8.32
CA PHE A 216 -14.05 -0.38 -8.15
C PHE A 216 -15.20 -1.10 -8.89
N GLY A 217 -15.03 -2.39 -9.19
CA GLY A 217 -15.98 -3.16 -10.00
C GLY A 217 -16.05 -2.69 -11.47
N LEU A 218 -14.96 -2.13 -12.00
CA LEU A 218 -14.90 -1.59 -13.37
C LEU A 218 -14.53 -2.64 -14.43
N GLY A 219 -14.14 -3.86 -14.04
CA GLY A 219 -13.54 -4.87 -14.92
C GLY A 219 -14.38 -5.29 -16.13
N GLY A 220 -15.71 -5.17 -16.06
CA GLY A 220 -16.63 -5.46 -17.18
C GLY A 220 -17.39 -4.24 -17.72
N GLY A 221 -17.00 -3.02 -17.32
CA GLY A 221 -17.82 -1.82 -17.48
C GLY A 221 -18.86 -1.74 -16.37
N LEU A 222 -18.81 -0.67 -15.57
CA LEU A 222 -19.77 -0.47 -14.49
C LEU A 222 -21.06 0.12 -15.06
N VAL A 223 -22.14 -0.65 -14.99
CA VAL A 223 -23.49 -0.22 -15.35
C VAL A 223 -24.27 0.12 -14.08
N LEU A 224 -24.91 1.29 -14.09
CA LEU A 224 -25.70 1.82 -13.00
C LEU A 224 -27.17 1.80 -13.42
N ASP A 225 -27.96 0.96 -12.77
CA ASP A 225 -29.33 0.68 -13.15
C ASP A 225 -30.32 1.58 -12.41
N TYR A 226 -31.28 2.15 -13.13
CA TYR A 226 -32.40 2.91 -12.57
C TYR A 226 -33.73 2.18 -12.80
N GLY A 227 -33.72 1.00 -13.42
CA GLY A 227 -34.89 0.24 -13.89
C GLY A 227 -35.08 0.42 -15.40
N PRO A 228 -35.87 1.41 -15.86
CA PRO A 228 -36.17 1.60 -17.29
C PRO A 228 -35.01 2.21 -18.08
N ARG A 229 -33.96 2.68 -17.40
CA ARG A 229 -32.76 3.26 -18.02
C ARG A 229 -31.52 2.87 -17.24
N GLN A 230 -30.41 2.77 -17.96
CA GLN A 230 -29.12 2.39 -17.42
C GLN A 230 -28.07 3.40 -17.85
N PHE A 231 -27.01 3.51 -17.04
CA PHE A 231 -25.89 4.39 -17.31
C PHE A 231 -24.57 3.64 -17.23
N THR A 232 -23.74 3.75 -18.25
CA THR A 232 -22.40 3.15 -18.26
C THR A 232 -21.37 4.15 -17.76
N VAL A 233 -20.52 3.74 -16.81
CA VAL A 233 -19.46 4.60 -16.27
C VAL A 233 -18.24 4.57 -17.19
N GLY A 234 -17.75 5.76 -17.55
CA GLY A 234 -16.48 5.98 -18.24
C GLY A 234 -15.55 6.92 -17.47
N PHE A 235 -14.32 7.06 -17.95
CA PHE A 235 -13.29 7.94 -17.36
C PHE A 235 -12.76 8.89 -18.41
N ASP A 236 -12.52 10.12 -18.00
CA ASP A 236 -11.85 11.11 -18.85
C ASP A 236 -10.33 11.01 -18.74
N GLU A 237 -9.63 11.83 -19.51
CA GLU A 237 -8.18 11.90 -19.47
C GLU A 237 -7.65 12.15 -18.05
N ARG A 238 -8.37 12.89 -17.19
CA ARG A 238 -7.96 13.18 -15.81
C ARG A 238 -8.35 12.07 -14.81
N LEU A 239 -8.79 10.92 -15.31
CA LEU A 239 -9.31 9.81 -14.53
C LEU A 239 -10.54 10.20 -13.69
N VAL A 240 -11.32 11.18 -14.15
CA VAL A 240 -12.57 11.59 -13.50
C VAL A 240 -13.72 10.76 -14.06
N PRO A 241 -14.51 10.08 -13.21
CA PRO A 241 -15.66 9.30 -13.69
C PRO A 241 -16.77 10.19 -14.25
N TYR A 242 -17.34 9.75 -15.37
CA TYR A 242 -18.56 10.27 -15.99
C TYR A 242 -19.52 9.12 -16.28
N ALA A 243 -20.80 9.43 -16.54
CA ALA A 243 -21.81 8.48 -16.96
C ALA A 243 -22.14 8.68 -18.44
N ILE A 244 -22.51 7.62 -19.14
CA ILE A 244 -23.03 7.62 -20.51
C ILE A 244 -24.46 7.09 -20.42
N ASP A 245 -25.44 7.81 -20.95
CA ASP A 245 -26.83 7.33 -20.99
C ASP A 245 -27.08 6.39 -22.19
N GLY A 246 -28.31 5.86 -22.30
CA GLY A 246 -28.69 4.95 -23.38
C GLY A 246 -28.61 5.56 -24.79
N ASP A 247 -28.56 6.89 -24.92
CA ASP A 247 -28.40 7.60 -26.19
C ASP A 247 -26.91 7.89 -26.51
N GLY A 248 -25.98 7.41 -25.68
CA GLY A 248 -24.54 7.64 -25.82
C GLY A 248 -24.07 9.01 -25.32
N LYS A 249 -24.96 9.80 -24.69
CA LYS A 249 -24.60 11.14 -24.22
C LYS A 249 -23.83 11.08 -22.91
N ARG A 250 -22.71 11.79 -22.88
CA ARG A 250 -21.85 11.93 -21.70
C ARG A 250 -22.43 12.91 -20.67
N LEU A 251 -22.54 12.45 -19.43
CA LEU A 251 -23.07 13.17 -18.28
C LEU A 251 -22.03 13.24 -17.16
N ALA A 252 -21.68 14.45 -16.73
CA ALA A 252 -20.74 14.64 -15.62
C ALA A 252 -21.32 14.20 -14.25
N ARG A 253 -22.65 14.06 -14.16
CA ARG A 253 -23.39 13.63 -12.97
C ARG A 253 -24.58 12.79 -13.44
N LEU A 254 -24.94 11.80 -12.65
CA LEU A 254 -26.21 11.11 -12.86
C LEU A 254 -27.38 12.07 -12.60
N PRO A 255 -28.49 11.91 -13.34
CA PRO A 255 -29.74 12.56 -13.00
C PRO A 255 -30.23 12.06 -11.64
N LYS A 256 -30.97 12.90 -10.89
CA LYS A 256 -31.64 12.41 -9.68
C LYS A 256 -32.69 11.35 -10.05
N PRO A 257 -32.88 10.30 -9.23
CA PRO A 257 -33.98 9.37 -9.40
C PRO A 257 -35.32 10.10 -9.53
N GLY A 258 -36.07 9.76 -10.58
CA GLY A 258 -37.38 10.33 -10.91
C GLY A 258 -38.53 9.37 -10.59
N LYS A 259 -39.77 9.82 -10.82
CA LYS A 259 -40.98 9.02 -10.52
C LYS A 259 -41.15 7.76 -11.39
N GLN A 260 -40.45 7.68 -12.52
CA GLN A 260 -40.51 6.55 -13.46
C GLN A 260 -39.40 5.53 -13.19
N ASP A 261 -38.41 5.88 -12.36
CA ASP A 261 -37.31 4.99 -12.00
C ASP A 261 -37.74 4.07 -10.84
N ASP A 262 -37.06 2.92 -10.70
CA ASP A 262 -37.15 2.12 -9.48
C ASP A 262 -36.47 2.87 -8.35
N ALA A 263 -37.24 3.29 -7.34
CA ALA A 263 -36.74 4.18 -6.29
C ALA A 263 -35.59 3.58 -5.47
N ALA A 264 -35.62 2.28 -5.18
CA ALA A 264 -34.60 1.64 -4.36
C ALA A 264 -33.30 1.44 -5.15
N VAL A 265 -33.41 0.88 -6.36
CA VAL A 265 -32.26 0.60 -7.23
C VAL A 265 -31.61 1.90 -7.71
N ALA A 266 -32.40 2.91 -8.08
CA ALA A 266 -31.89 4.18 -8.57
C ALA A 266 -31.22 5.02 -7.48
N ASP A 267 -31.72 5.03 -6.24
CA ASP A 267 -31.05 5.73 -5.13
C ASP A 267 -29.71 5.06 -4.81
N GLU A 268 -29.67 3.73 -4.73
CA GLU A 268 -28.43 2.98 -4.53
C GLU A 268 -27.40 3.30 -5.64
N ALA A 269 -27.82 3.25 -6.91
CA ALA A 269 -26.97 3.58 -8.05
C ALA A 269 -26.49 5.04 -8.03
N TYR A 270 -27.35 5.99 -7.64
CA TYR A 270 -26.99 7.39 -7.47
C TYR A 270 -25.92 7.59 -6.38
N GLN A 271 -26.10 6.97 -5.20
CA GLN A 271 -25.13 7.04 -4.11
C GLN A 271 -23.82 6.33 -4.48
N ARG A 272 -23.90 5.18 -5.14
CA ARG A 272 -22.73 4.43 -5.61
C ARG A 272 -21.87 5.26 -6.54
N PHE A 273 -22.46 5.95 -7.52
CA PHE A 273 -21.68 6.82 -8.43
C PHE A 273 -21.07 8.02 -7.69
N ALA A 274 -21.80 8.63 -6.76
CA ALA A 274 -21.28 9.73 -5.96
C ALA A 274 -20.09 9.28 -5.08
N GLN A 275 -20.16 8.07 -4.52
CA GLN A 275 -19.06 7.47 -3.75
C GLN A 275 -17.87 7.13 -4.65
N LEU A 276 -18.12 6.49 -5.80
CA LEU A 276 -17.10 6.16 -6.80
C LEU A 276 -16.28 7.39 -7.19
N LYS A 277 -16.93 8.52 -7.49
CA LYS A 277 -16.23 9.78 -7.83
C LYS A 277 -15.30 10.26 -6.72
N ARG A 278 -15.69 10.11 -5.45
CA ARG A 278 -14.86 10.51 -4.31
C ARG A 278 -13.67 9.57 -4.12
N ASP A 279 -13.88 8.27 -4.26
CA ASP A 279 -12.85 7.28 -3.98
C ASP A 279 -11.85 7.14 -5.12
N VAL A 280 -12.32 7.09 -6.37
CA VAL A 280 -11.46 7.13 -7.56
C VAL A 280 -10.54 8.34 -7.49
N LYS A 281 -11.06 9.53 -7.16
CA LYS A 281 -10.23 10.75 -7.09
C LYS A 281 -9.06 10.57 -6.12
N LYS A 282 -9.32 10.04 -4.92
CA LYS A 282 -8.27 9.82 -3.91
C LYS A 282 -7.24 8.79 -4.37
N VAL A 283 -7.70 7.68 -4.95
CA VAL A 283 -6.82 6.63 -5.49
C VAL A 283 -6.01 7.17 -6.65
N ALA A 284 -6.61 7.85 -7.61
CA ALA A 284 -5.95 8.47 -8.76
C ALA A 284 -4.79 9.38 -8.33
N GLU A 285 -5.05 10.34 -7.44
CA GLU A 285 -4.02 11.27 -6.95
C GLU A 285 -2.87 10.55 -6.23
N GLU A 286 -3.17 9.48 -5.51
CA GLU A 286 -2.14 8.64 -4.87
C GLU A 286 -1.33 7.86 -5.91
N GLN A 287 -1.96 7.27 -6.91
CA GLN A 287 -1.30 6.46 -7.94
C GLN A 287 -0.45 7.30 -8.87
N VAL A 288 -0.86 8.51 -9.23
CA VAL A 288 -0.02 9.48 -9.95
C VAL A 288 1.28 9.74 -9.18
N ARG A 289 1.20 10.02 -7.87
CA ARG A 289 2.38 10.21 -7.01
C ARG A 289 3.23 8.94 -6.83
N ARG A 290 2.64 7.75 -6.97
CA ARG A 290 3.38 6.47 -6.91
C ARG A 290 4.10 6.20 -8.22
N LEU A 291 3.46 6.44 -9.37
CA LEU A 291 4.06 6.29 -10.70
C LEU A 291 5.21 7.29 -10.90
N GLU A 292 5.04 8.56 -10.53
CA GLU A 292 6.12 9.55 -10.63
C GLU A 292 7.35 9.14 -9.79
N ARG A 293 7.12 8.66 -8.55
CA ARG A 293 8.20 8.13 -7.71
C ARG A 293 8.83 6.86 -8.29
N ALA A 294 8.04 5.98 -8.90
CA ALA A 294 8.53 4.77 -9.55
C ALA A 294 9.43 5.09 -10.75
N MET A 295 9.08 6.11 -11.54
CA MET A 295 9.91 6.62 -12.63
C MET A 295 11.25 7.16 -12.10
N ALA A 296 11.21 8.04 -11.09
CA ALA A 296 12.41 8.62 -10.49
C ALA A 296 13.33 7.56 -9.85
N ALA A 297 12.75 6.53 -9.23
CA ALA A 297 13.47 5.42 -8.62
C ALA A 297 13.83 4.29 -9.60
N GLN A 298 13.52 4.44 -10.90
CA GLN A 298 13.71 3.42 -11.94
C GLN A 298 13.16 2.04 -11.55
N ARG A 299 12.02 2.02 -10.85
CA ARG A 299 11.40 0.79 -10.37
C ARG A 299 10.95 -0.05 -11.56
N THR A 300 11.22 -1.36 -11.48
CA THR A 300 10.85 -2.31 -12.53
C THR A 300 9.77 -3.28 -12.07
N TRP A 301 9.00 -3.76 -13.05
CA TRP A 301 8.02 -4.84 -12.94
C TRP A 301 8.38 -5.95 -13.93
N THR A 302 7.93 -7.18 -13.66
CA THR A 302 7.92 -8.22 -14.71
C THR A 302 6.82 -7.91 -15.73
N GLY A 303 6.92 -8.48 -16.93
CA GLY A 303 5.83 -8.41 -17.92
C GLY A 303 4.45 -8.77 -17.36
N PRO A 304 4.28 -9.92 -16.67
CA PRO A 304 3.00 -10.28 -16.04
C PRO A 304 2.50 -9.26 -15.01
N GLN A 305 3.39 -8.71 -14.18
CA GLN A 305 3.03 -7.67 -13.21
C GLN A 305 2.61 -6.37 -13.90
N PHE A 306 3.26 -6.00 -14.99
CA PHE A 306 2.89 -4.81 -15.76
C PHE A 306 1.48 -4.95 -16.37
N LEU A 307 1.17 -6.12 -16.91
CA LEU A 307 -0.17 -6.42 -17.43
C LEU A 307 -1.21 -6.35 -16.31
N GLU A 308 -1.02 -7.13 -15.25
CA GLU A 308 -1.97 -7.24 -14.13
C GLU A 308 -2.20 -5.90 -13.42
N PHE A 309 -1.15 -5.15 -13.12
CA PHE A 309 -1.25 -3.95 -12.30
C PHE A 309 -1.53 -2.68 -13.11
N PHE A 310 -1.26 -2.66 -14.42
CA PHE A 310 -1.39 -1.46 -15.24
C PHE A 310 -2.18 -1.69 -16.52
N ALA A 311 -1.66 -2.48 -17.46
CA ALA A 311 -2.24 -2.52 -18.82
C ALA A 311 -3.68 -3.07 -18.84
N ASP A 312 -3.94 -4.13 -18.08
CA ASP A 312 -5.24 -4.80 -17.99
C ASP A 312 -6.06 -4.30 -16.79
N HIS A 313 -5.43 -3.58 -15.86
CA HIS A 313 -6.10 -3.10 -14.65
C HIS A 313 -7.25 -2.14 -15.01
N PRO A 314 -8.49 -2.37 -14.52
CA PRO A 314 -9.67 -1.62 -14.94
C PRO A 314 -9.60 -0.10 -14.74
N LEU A 315 -8.97 0.34 -13.65
CA LEU A 315 -8.67 1.75 -13.39
C LEU A 315 -7.31 2.22 -13.93
N LEU A 316 -6.21 1.52 -13.62
CA LEU A 316 -4.86 2.01 -13.89
C LEU A 316 -4.45 2.01 -15.36
N ARG A 317 -5.11 1.23 -16.22
CA ARG A 317 -4.88 1.27 -17.68
C ARG A 317 -5.02 2.67 -18.25
N HIS A 318 -5.93 3.47 -17.69
CA HIS A 318 -6.18 4.84 -18.12
C HIS A 318 -5.01 5.77 -17.78
N LEU A 319 -4.28 5.52 -16.69
CA LEU A 319 -3.03 6.24 -16.38
C LEU A 319 -1.87 5.70 -17.20
N ALA A 320 -1.79 4.37 -17.37
CA ALA A 320 -0.71 3.70 -18.07
C ALA A 320 -0.63 4.08 -19.55
N ARG A 321 -1.78 4.24 -20.22
CA ARG A 321 -1.87 4.71 -21.62
C ARG A 321 -1.36 6.14 -21.84
N ARG A 322 -1.27 6.92 -20.78
CA ARG A 322 -0.86 8.34 -20.82
C ARG A 322 0.61 8.52 -20.46
N LEU A 323 1.40 7.46 -20.49
CA LEU A 323 2.79 7.42 -20.09
C LEU A 323 3.62 6.63 -21.11
N VAL A 324 4.89 6.99 -21.24
CA VAL A 324 5.89 6.20 -21.98
C VAL A 324 6.53 5.19 -21.03
N TRP A 325 6.66 3.96 -21.49
CA TRP A 325 7.24 2.83 -20.77
C TRP A 325 8.50 2.35 -21.47
N GLU A 326 9.36 1.66 -20.75
CA GLU A 326 10.56 1.00 -21.26
C GLU A 326 10.53 -0.48 -20.89
N ALA A 327 10.71 -1.34 -21.89
CA ALA A 327 10.98 -2.76 -21.70
C ALA A 327 12.49 -3.00 -21.79
N VAL A 328 13.10 -3.37 -20.67
CA VAL A 328 14.55 -3.57 -20.55
C VAL A 328 14.87 -5.06 -20.60
N THR A 329 15.77 -5.41 -21.51
CA THR A 329 16.28 -6.77 -21.75
C THR A 329 17.81 -6.78 -21.73
N ALA A 330 18.44 -7.94 -21.93
CA ALA A 330 19.89 -8.01 -22.10
C ALA A 330 20.33 -7.46 -23.46
N GLU A 331 19.47 -7.54 -24.49
CA GLU A 331 19.74 -7.05 -25.84
C GLU A 331 19.59 -5.54 -25.98
N GLY A 332 18.81 -4.91 -25.10
CA GLY A 332 18.60 -3.46 -25.11
C GLY A 332 17.30 -3.03 -24.43
N THR A 333 16.94 -1.77 -24.68
CA THR A 333 15.73 -1.14 -24.15
C THR A 333 14.80 -0.75 -25.28
N LEU A 334 13.53 -1.15 -25.19
CA LEU A 334 12.46 -0.74 -26.10
C LEU A 334 11.55 0.26 -25.37
N ALA A 335 11.47 1.51 -25.84
CA ALA A 335 10.48 2.47 -25.37
C ALA A 335 9.15 2.28 -26.11
N PHE A 336 8.03 2.36 -25.41
CA PHE A 336 6.69 2.16 -25.99
C PHE A 336 5.59 2.93 -25.26
N ARG A 337 4.47 3.16 -25.94
CA ARG A 337 3.19 3.61 -25.38
C ARG A 337 2.13 2.52 -25.51
N ILE A 338 1.03 2.65 -24.77
CA ILE A 338 -0.16 1.81 -24.93
C ILE A 338 -1.18 2.60 -25.76
N ALA A 339 -1.58 2.07 -26.91
CA ALA A 339 -2.58 2.67 -27.79
C ALA A 339 -4.02 2.50 -27.24
N GLU A 340 -5.00 3.14 -27.89
CA GLU A 340 -6.40 3.14 -27.45
C GLU A 340 -7.04 1.74 -27.46
N ASP A 341 -6.64 0.91 -28.42
CA ASP A 341 -7.06 -0.48 -28.57
C ASP A 341 -6.31 -1.43 -27.62
N GLY A 342 -5.32 -0.93 -26.87
CA GLY A 342 -4.51 -1.70 -25.93
C GLY A 342 -3.24 -2.31 -26.53
N THR A 343 -2.98 -2.12 -27.83
CA THR A 343 -1.71 -2.52 -28.45
C THR A 343 -0.55 -1.63 -27.97
N TYR A 344 0.68 -2.08 -28.20
CA TYR A 344 1.88 -1.30 -27.88
C TYR A 344 2.47 -0.73 -29.15
N ALA A 345 2.86 0.54 -29.11
CA ALA A 345 3.50 1.22 -30.23
C ALA A 345 4.81 1.86 -29.79
N ASP A 346 5.83 1.82 -30.65
CA ASP A 346 7.09 2.54 -30.42
C ASP A 346 7.01 4.01 -30.84
N VAL A 347 8.15 4.69 -30.92
CA VAL A 347 8.25 6.11 -31.25
C VAL A 347 7.90 6.42 -32.72
N GLU A 348 8.07 5.45 -33.61
CA GLU A 348 7.70 5.54 -35.03
C GLU A 348 6.24 5.10 -35.24
N GLU A 349 5.49 4.92 -34.15
CA GLU A 349 4.11 4.45 -34.11
C GLU A 349 3.90 3.02 -34.66
N GLU A 350 4.98 2.26 -34.81
CA GLU A 350 4.92 0.88 -35.26
C GLU A 350 4.49 -0.04 -34.11
N THR A 351 3.64 -1.03 -34.43
CA THR A 351 3.16 -1.97 -33.41
C THR A 351 4.28 -2.88 -32.96
N VAL A 352 4.52 -2.93 -31.65
CA VAL A 352 5.57 -3.73 -31.03
C VAL A 352 5.00 -4.73 -30.01
N ALA A 353 5.76 -5.79 -29.75
CA ALA A 353 5.50 -6.73 -28.67
C ALA A 353 6.48 -6.49 -27.52
N ILE A 354 6.02 -6.65 -26.28
CA ILE A 354 6.90 -6.64 -25.11
C ILE A 354 7.76 -7.91 -25.16
N PRO A 355 9.10 -7.81 -25.18
CA PRO A 355 9.97 -8.98 -25.21
C PRO A 355 9.76 -9.88 -23.99
N GLU A 356 9.83 -11.20 -24.20
CA GLU A 356 9.72 -12.16 -23.11
C GLU A 356 10.87 -11.96 -22.10
N GLY A 357 10.54 -12.03 -20.80
CA GLY A 357 11.50 -11.80 -19.73
C GLY A 357 11.91 -10.34 -19.52
N ALA A 358 11.38 -9.39 -20.29
CA ALA A 358 11.67 -7.97 -20.11
C ALA A 358 11.25 -7.45 -18.73
N ARG A 359 12.07 -6.55 -18.20
CA ARG A 359 11.76 -5.75 -17.02
C ARG A 359 11.15 -4.42 -17.48
N ILE A 360 9.90 -4.19 -17.15
CA ILE A 360 9.18 -2.98 -17.56
C ILE A 360 9.41 -1.89 -16.53
N ARG A 361 9.63 -0.65 -16.96
CA ARG A 361 9.68 0.54 -16.10
C ARG A 361 9.07 1.74 -16.81
N LEU A 362 8.84 2.83 -16.08
CA LEU A 362 8.48 4.10 -16.69
C LEU A 362 9.72 4.73 -17.33
N ALA A 363 9.57 5.20 -18.57
CA ALA A 363 10.64 5.92 -19.25
C ALA A 363 10.94 7.24 -18.54
N HIS A 364 12.22 7.53 -18.32
CA HIS A 364 12.64 8.82 -17.80
C HIS A 364 13.28 9.63 -18.94
N PRO A 365 13.04 10.95 -19.06
CA PRO A 365 13.62 11.74 -20.17
C PRO A 365 15.14 11.64 -20.28
N ALA A 366 15.84 11.59 -19.14
CA ALA A 366 17.29 11.39 -19.11
C ALA A 366 17.75 10.05 -19.71
N ALA A 367 16.88 9.03 -19.75
CA ALA A 367 17.14 7.73 -20.37
C ALA A 367 16.70 7.68 -21.84
N LEU A 368 15.65 8.42 -22.22
CA LEU A 368 15.17 8.52 -23.61
C LEU A 368 16.17 9.22 -24.54
N GLY A 369 16.96 10.17 -24.04
CA GLY A 369 17.98 10.87 -24.81
C GLY A 369 17.38 11.56 -26.05
N ASP A 370 17.95 11.28 -27.22
CA ASP A 370 17.54 11.90 -28.49
C ASP A 370 16.09 11.57 -28.89
N ALA A 371 15.55 10.43 -28.45
CA ALA A 371 14.16 10.03 -28.72
C ALA A 371 13.12 10.88 -27.96
N LEU A 372 13.54 11.68 -26.97
CA LEU A 372 12.64 12.50 -26.15
C LEU A 372 11.79 13.47 -26.99
N ALA A 373 12.39 14.10 -28.00
CA ALA A 373 11.70 15.07 -28.86
C ALA A 373 10.58 14.39 -29.67
N ALA A 374 10.88 13.25 -30.29
CA ALA A 374 9.91 12.47 -31.05
C ALA A 374 8.77 11.93 -30.17
N TRP A 375 9.08 11.40 -28.98
CA TRP A 375 8.04 11.02 -28.01
C TRP A 375 7.14 12.19 -27.59
N THR A 376 7.72 13.39 -27.45
CA THR A 376 6.96 14.60 -27.10
C THR A 376 6.01 15.00 -28.23
N GLU A 377 6.46 14.89 -29.48
CA GLU A 377 5.64 15.13 -30.68
C GLU A 377 4.50 14.13 -30.78
N VAL A 378 4.77 12.82 -30.66
CA VAL A 378 3.74 11.77 -30.65
C VAL A 378 2.68 12.04 -29.58
N PHE A 379 3.07 12.40 -28.36
CA PHE A 379 2.09 12.69 -27.30
C PHE A 379 1.29 13.98 -27.55
N ALA A 380 1.89 14.97 -28.23
CA ALA A 380 1.19 16.19 -28.62
C ALA A 380 0.17 15.93 -29.74
N ASP A 381 0.52 15.14 -30.74
CA ASP A 381 -0.34 14.83 -31.91
C ASP A 381 -1.60 14.06 -31.53
N TYR A 382 -1.49 13.15 -30.55
CA TYR A 382 -2.63 12.43 -29.98
C TYR A 382 -3.33 13.19 -28.84
N GLU A 383 -2.93 14.44 -28.56
CA GLU A 383 -3.44 15.28 -27.46
C GLU A 383 -3.37 14.57 -26.08
N VAL A 384 -2.38 13.70 -25.88
CA VAL A 384 -2.23 12.89 -24.66
C VAL A 384 -1.64 13.73 -23.55
N LEU A 385 -2.50 14.23 -22.67
CA LEU A 385 -2.06 14.88 -21.44
C LEU A 385 -1.40 13.85 -20.53
N GLN A 386 -0.20 14.12 -19.99
CA GLN A 386 0.44 13.20 -19.03
C GLN A 386 -0.08 13.42 -17.59
N PRO A 387 -0.18 12.37 -16.77
CA PRO A 387 -0.70 12.48 -15.40
C PRO A 387 0.25 13.22 -14.44
N PHE A 388 1.53 13.27 -14.79
CA PHE A 388 2.58 14.08 -14.16
C PHE A 388 3.57 14.50 -15.25
N GLU A 389 4.47 15.42 -14.93
CA GLU A 389 5.51 15.87 -15.86
C GLU A 389 6.53 14.74 -16.08
N GLN A 390 6.27 13.89 -17.09
CA GLN A 390 7.18 12.83 -17.55
C GLN A 390 8.06 13.39 -18.67
N LEU A 391 7.56 13.61 -19.89
CA LEU A 391 8.38 14.03 -21.04
C LEU A 391 8.89 15.47 -20.92
N GLY A 392 8.10 16.37 -20.31
CA GLY A 392 8.51 17.74 -20.03
C GLY A 392 9.49 17.89 -18.85
N ARG A 393 9.86 16.79 -18.18
CA ARG A 393 10.64 16.85 -16.95
C ARG A 393 12.06 17.34 -17.24
N PRO A 394 12.56 18.37 -16.52
CA PRO A 394 13.92 18.85 -16.72
C PRO A 394 14.97 17.76 -16.52
N VAL A 395 15.84 17.60 -17.52
CA VAL A 395 17.00 16.71 -17.46
C VAL A 395 18.23 17.52 -17.04
N LEU A 396 18.78 17.19 -15.88
CA LEU A 396 19.99 17.81 -15.34
C LEU A 396 21.11 16.78 -15.27
N ALA A 397 22.35 17.22 -15.49
CA ALA A 397 23.52 16.38 -15.38
C ALA A 397 24.58 17.00 -14.46
N PHE A 398 25.39 16.15 -13.85
CA PHE A 398 26.62 16.59 -13.20
C PHE A 398 27.59 17.08 -14.28
N THR A 399 28.30 18.16 -13.97
CA THR A 399 29.43 18.59 -14.80
C THR A 399 30.63 17.66 -14.57
N GLU A 400 31.56 17.64 -15.51
CA GLU A 400 32.80 16.86 -15.38
C GLU A 400 33.57 17.22 -14.10
N GLU A 401 33.58 18.50 -13.72
CA GLU A 401 34.25 18.98 -12.51
C GLU A 401 33.59 18.47 -11.23
N GLU A 402 32.25 18.41 -11.19
CA GLU A 402 31.52 17.88 -10.04
C GLU A 402 31.73 16.38 -9.89
N LEU A 403 31.79 15.63 -11.00
CA LEU A 403 32.12 14.20 -10.97
C LEU A 403 33.57 13.96 -10.56
N ARG A 404 34.50 14.84 -10.96
CA ARG A 404 35.92 14.75 -10.62
C ARG A 404 36.20 15.08 -9.16
N THR A 405 35.54 16.11 -8.62
CA THR A 405 35.80 16.63 -7.27
C THR A 405 34.83 16.10 -6.21
N GLY A 406 33.68 15.58 -6.63
CA GLY A 406 32.57 15.24 -5.75
C GLY A 406 31.85 16.47 -5.18
N ARG A 407 32.19 17.69 -5.59
CA ARG A 407 31.60 18.94 -5.03
C ARG A 407 30.59 19.53 -5.99
N LEU A 408 29.41 19.91 -5.49
CA LEU A 408 28.36 20.56 -6.27
C LEU A 408 28.26 22.04 -5.88
N ASP A 409 29.31 22.80 -6.20
CA ASP A 409 29.47 24.19 -5.70
C ASP A 409 28.35 25.14 -6.20
N ARG A 410 27.60 24.78 -7.25
CA ARG A 410 26.41 25.53 -7.71
C ARG A 410 25.27 25.64 -6.68
N PHE A 411 25.29 24.82 -5.64
CA PHE A 411 24.33 24.88 -4.52
C PHE A 411 24.90 25.53 -3.26
N ALA A 412 26.21 25.75 -3.18
CA ALA A 412 26.83 26.41 -2.03
C ALA A 412 26.32 27.86 -1.92
N GLY A 413 26.04 28.30 -0.69
CA GLY A 413 25.52 29.63 -0.39
C GLY A 413 24.03 29.83 -0.68
N ARG A 414 23.33 28.85 -1.26
CA ARG A 414 21.86 28.92 -1.42
C ARG A 414 21.14 28.88 -0.07
N SER A 415 19.90 29.37 -0.02
CA SER A 415 19.04 29.35 1.16
C SER A 415 18.08 28.16 1.15
N ILE A 416 17.79 27.57 2.31
CA ILE A 416 16.78 26.53 2.48
C ILE A 416 16.05 26.71 3.82
N SER A 417 14.72 26.78 3.79
CA SER A 417 13.93 26.83 5.03
C SER A 417 13.87 25.47 5.71
N VAL A 418 13.73 25.45 7.04
CA VAL A 418 13.61 24.20 7.81
C VAL A 418 12.43 23.35 7.29
N GLY A 419 11.30 23.99 6.96
CA GLY A 419 10.16 23.30 6.34
C GLY A 419 10.51 22.58 5.03
N ARG A 420 11.41 23.14 4.21
CA ARG A 420 11.91 22.50 2.98
C ARG A 420 12.92 21.38 3.27
N VAL A 421 13.73 21.48 4.32
CA VAL A 421 14.59 20.37 4.79
C VAL A 421 13.72 19.17 5.19
N PHE A 422 12.64 19.39 5.94
CA PHE A 422 11.70 18.30 6.25
C PHE A 422 10.97 17.78 5.02
N ALA A 423 10.70 18.62 4.02
CA ALA A 423 10.13 18.17 2.76
C ALA A 423 11.11 17.28 1.96
N LEU A 424 12.43 17.52 2.03
CA LEU A 424 13.45 16.62 1.47
C LEU A 424 13.35 15.22 2.08
N THR A 425 13.01 15.09 3.37
CA THR A 425 12.85 13.76 3.98
C THR A 425 11.70 12.95 3.39
N LYS A 426 10.65 13.64 2.90
CA LYS A 426 9.56 13.01 2.14
C LYS A 426 9.99 12.61 0.72
N ALA A 427 11.09 13.17 0.22
CA ALA A 427 11.71 12.87 -1.06
C ALA A 427 12.87 11.86 -0.95
N GLY A 428 12.99 11.14 0.19
CA GLY A 428 13.97 10.06 0.38
C GLY A 428 15.26 10.48 1.07
N TRP A 429 15.42 11.76 1.40
CA TRP A 429 16.56 12.23 2.20
C TRP A 429 16.39 11.83 3.66
N SER A 430 17.50 11.68 4.36
CA SER A 430 17.54 11.38 5.79
C SER A 430 18.30 12.48 6.52
N THR A 431 17.89 12.77 7.76
CA THR A 431 18.65 13.65 8.64
C THR A 431 19.88 12.91 9.17
N GLY A 432 20.88 13.67 9.60
CA GLY A 432 22.04 13.09 10.26
C GLY A 432 21.70 12.50 11.62
N PRO A 433 22.69 11.96 12.34
CA PRO A 433 22.54 11.79 13.77
C PRO A 433 22.56 13.18 14.43
N ALA A 434 21.48 13.52 15.14
CA ALA A 434 21.47 14.68 16.02
C ALA A 434 22.73 14.68 16.91
N ASN A 435 23.44 15.80 16.94
CA ASN A 435 24.60 15.92 17.82
C ASN A 435 24.16 16.00 19.30
N HIS A 436 25.12 16.07 20.21
CA HIS A 436 24.88 16.23 21.66
C HIS A 436 24.16 17.55 22.04
N LEU A 437 23.99 18.47 21.08
CA LEU A 437 23.25 19.73 21.20
C LEU A 437 21.88 19.68 20.52
N TRP A 438 21.43 18.52 20.02
CA TRP A 438 20.15 18.32 19.32
C TRP A 438 19.98 19.08 17.99
N VAL A 439 21.11 19.55 17.42
CA VAL A 439 21.16 20.22 16.12
C VAL A 439 21.55 19.22 15.05
N GLU A 440 20.75 19.14 14.00
CA GLU A 440 21.03 18.36 12.80
C GLU A 440 21.93 19.16 11.84
N PRO A 441 23.13 18.65 11.47
CA PRO A 441 24.08 19.40 10.64
C PRO A 441 23.68 19.49 9.16
N GLY A 442 22.68 18.72 8.74
CA GLY A 442 22.24 18.66 7.36
C GLY A 442 21.42 17.42 7.04
N VAL A 443 21.30 17.11 5.76
CA VAL A 443 20.57 15.93 5.24
C VAL A 443 21.40 15.18 4.21
N HIS A 444 21.15 13.89 4.05
CA HIS A 444 21.83 13.05 3.07
C HIS A 444 20.84 12.18 2.29
N LEU A 445 21.21 11.82 1.06
CA LEU A 445 20.46 10.89 0.21
C LEU A 445 21.36 9.70 -0.14
N PRO A 446 20.99 8.45 0.21
CA PRO A 446 21.71 7.28 -0.28
C PRO A 446 21.53 7.13 -1.79
N LEU A 447 22.62 6.85 -2.50
CA LEU A 447 22.61 6.58 -3.93
C LEU A 447 22.42 5.08 -4.21
N PRO A 448 21.69 4.69 -5.27
CA PRO A 448 21.46 3.27 -5.59
C PRO A 448 22.74 2.46 -5.81
N GLY A 449 23.76 3.08 -6.40
CA GLY A 449 25.09 2.48 -6.63
C GLY A 449 26.03 2.48 -5.42
N GLY A 450 25.56 2.93 -4.25
CA GLY A 450 26.37 3.12 -3.05
C GLY A 450 26.89 4.55 -2.90
N GLY A 451 27.20 4.92 -1.65
CA GLY A 451 27.54 6.28 -1.26
C GLY A 451 26.30 7.18 -1.11
N TYR A 452 26.55 8.48 -1.00
CA TYR A 452 25.58 9.47 -0.59
C TYR A 452 25.78 10.80 -1.32
N VAL A 453 24.69 11.54 -1.49
CA VAL A 453 24.71 12.99 -1.67
C VAL A 453 24.48 13.62 -0.30
N VAL A 454 25.39 14.46 0.16
CA VAL A 454 25.30 15.13 1.46
C VAL A 454 25.10 16.62 1.26
N LEU A 455 24.06 17.16 1.88
CA LEU A 455 23.79 18.60 1.98
C LEU A 455 24.12 19.04 3.39
N VAL A 456 25.14 19.88 3.52
CA VAL A 456 25.63 20.45 4.79
C VAL A 456 25.05 21.84 4.97
N LEU A 457 24.48 22.10 6.15
CA LEU A 457 23.96 23.41 6.52
C LEU A 457 25.01 24.18 7.34
N GLU A 458 24.97 25.51 7.25
CA GLU A 458 25.96 26.37 7.93
C GLU A 458 25.76 26.40 9.45
N SER A 459 24.50 26.50 9.91
CA SER A 459 24.17 26.49 11.35
C SER A 459 23.42 25.23 11.79
N GLY A 460 22.85 24.48 10.86
CA GLY A 460 22.01 23.31 11.17
C GLY A 460 20.61 23.72 11.63
N PHE A 461 19.77 22.74 11.99
CA PHE A 461 18.41 23.00 12.45
C PHE A 461 18.04 22.14 13.65
N ASP A 462 17.13 22.66 14.49
CA ASP A 462 16.63 21.93 15.65
C ASP A 462 15.51 20.99 15.21
N ALA A 463 15.71 19.68 15.40
CA ALA A 463 14.74 18.65 15.05
C ALA A 463 14.07 18.01 16.28
N TYR A 464 13.83 18.80 17.35
CA TYR A 464 13.27 18.28 18.60
C TYR A 464 11.95 17.53 18.34
N LEU A 465 11.94 16.22 18.64
CA LEU A 465 10.82 15.31 18.44
C LEU A 465 10.22 15.31 17.01
N GLY A 466 10.94 15.80 15.99
CA GLY A 466 10.45 15.94 14.61
C GLY A 466 9.28 16.91 14.45
N THR A 467 9.16 17.89 15.36
CA THR A 467 8.29 19.06 15.19
C THR A 467 9.11 20.23 14.69
N VAL A 468 8.63 20.87 13.62
CA VAL A 468 9.21 22.12 13.11
C VAL A 468 8.61 23.25 13.91
N ASP A 469 9.46 24.03 14.55
CA ASP A 469 9.06 25.38 14.93
C ASP A 469 9.09 26.22 13.63
N ALA A 470 7.93 26.73 13.23
CA ALA A 470 7.78 27.50 11.99
C ALA A 470 8.59 28.80 12.01
N ASP A 471 9.03 29.23 13.19
CA ASP A 471 9.78 30.46 13.42
C ASP A 471 11.31 30.25 13.33
N GLN A 472 11.81 29.05 13.01
CA GLN A 472 13.25 28.84 12.78
C GLN A 472 13.74 29.59 11.53
N PRO A 473 14.90 30.27 11.61
CA PRO A 473 15.43 31.01 10.48
C PRO A 473 15.86 30.08 9.34
N ASP A 474 15.77 30.61 8.13
CA ASP A 474 16.30 29.97 6.93
C ASP A 474 17.78 29.63 7.10
N GLN A 475 18.16 28.45 6.61
CA GLN A 475 19.51 27.93 6.69
C GLN A 475 20.29 28.20 5.41
N ALA A 476 21.58 28.48 5.55
CA ALA A 476 22.49 28.51 4.42
C ALA A 476 22.95 27.09 4.08
N VAL A 477 23.00 26.77 2.80
CA VAL A 477 23.71 25.58 2.31
C VAL A 477 25.21 25.88 2.34
N LYS A 478 25.93 25.24 3.27
CA LYS A 478 27.39 25.38 3.40
C LYS A 478 28.10 24.64 2.28
N ALA A 479 27.67 23.42 1.98
CA ALA A 479 28.21 22.60 0.90
C ALA A 479 27.20 21.55 0.46
N VAL A 480 27.33 21.09 -0.78
CA VAL A 480 26.73 19.86 -1.27
C VAL A 480 27.81 19.02 -1.92
N HIS A 481 27.94 17.75 -1.53
CA HIS A 481 28.99 16.87 -2.05
C HIS A 481 28.55 15.41 -2.11
N LEU A 482 29.21 14.68 -3.01
CA LEU A 482 29.17 13.23 -3.10
C LEU A 482 30.16 12.63 -2.10
N SER A 483 29.76 11.55 -1.43
CA SER A 483 30.60 10.91 -0.41
C SER A 483 30.34 9.41 -0.34
N SER A 484 31.35 8.60 0.00
CA SER A 484 31.16 7.17 0.29
C SER A 484 30.46 6.94 1.64
N THR A 485 30.55 7.90 2.57
CA THR A 485 29.94 7.86 3.90
C THR A 485 29.09 9.11 4.17
N VAL A 486 28.24 9.06 5.20
CA VAL A 486 27.50 10.24 5.66
C VAL A 486 28.46 11.14 6.44
N ASP A 487 29.12 12.06 5.74
CA ASP A 487 30.06 13.04 6.32
C ASP A 487 29.56 14.48 6.12
N TYR A 488 29.28 15.15 7.24
CA TYR A 488 28.81 16.53 7.28
C TYR A 488 29.95 17.56 7.47
N ASP A 489 31.21 17.12 7.54
CA ASP A 489 32.35 18.04 7.59
C ASP A 489 32.70 18.57 6.20
N ALA A 490 32.20 19.76 5.89
CA ALA A 490 32.48 20.46 4.64
C ALA A 490 33.97 20.86 4.43
N SER A 491 34.85 20.67 5.43
CA SER A 491 36.28 20.99 5.36
C SER A 491 37.17 19.79 4.97
N VAL A 492 36.65 18.57 5.03
CA VAL A 492 37.38 17.37 4.61
C VAL A 492 37.37 17.32 3.09
N ALA A 493 38.55 17.27 2.46
CA ALA A 493 38.65 17.01 1.03
C ALA A 493 37.94 15.68 0.72
N VAL A 494 37.05 15.66 -0.27
CA VAL A 494 36.36 14.45 -0.69
C VAL A 494 37.42 13.42 -1.12
N ARG A 495 37.69 12.43 -0.25
CA ARG A 495 38.78 11.47 -0.46
C ARG A 495 38.36 10.38 -1.44
N GLU A 496 37.13 9.91 -1.31
CA GLU A 496 36.49 8.90 -2.15
C GLU A 496 34.99 9.22 -2.26
N HIS A 497 34.48 9.29 -3.49
CA HIS A 497 33.07 9.53 -3.78
C HIS A 497 32.57 8.66 -4.94
N PRO A 498 31.26 8.36 -4.99
CA PRO A 498 30.69 7.62 -6.10
C PRO A 498 30.82 8.41 -7.40
N THR A 499 31.38 7.77 -8.43
CA THR A 499 31.53 8.33 -9.78
C THR A 499 30.58 7.68 -10.79
N ALA A 500 30.17 6.43 -10.54
CA ALA A 500 29.20 5.71 -11.36
C ALA A 500 27.77 6.02 -10.91
N ILE A 501 27.28 7.21 -11.24
CA ILE A 501 25.89 7.64 -11.01
C ILE A 501 25.17 7.67 -12.36
N ASP A 502 24.09 6.92 -12.49
CA ASP A 502 23.31 6.90 -13.73
C ASP A 502 22.60 8.25 -13.98
N ALA A 503 22.29 8.52 -15.26
CA ALA A 503 21.74 9.81 -15.69
C ALA A 503 20.39 10.16 -15.02
N VAL A 504 19.56 9.16 -14.73
CA VAL A 504 18.27 9.36 -14.08
C VAL A 504 18.49 9.78 -12.63
N THR A 505 19.31 9.05 -11.88
CA THR A 505 19.67 9.40 -10.50
C THR A 505 20.30 10.79 -10.42
N ALA A 506 21.26 11.10 -11.31
CA ALA A 506 21.89 12.40 -11.37
C ALA A 506 20.88 13.54 -11.59
N SER A 507 19.99 13.38 -12.57
CA SER A 507 18.95 14.36 -12.88
C SER A 507 17.99 14.57 -11.70
N GLU A 508 17.53 13.51 -11.06
CA GLU A 508 16.59 13.60 -9.95
C GLU A 508 17.21 14.23 -8.69
N VAL A 509 18.48 13.94 -8.41
CA VAL A 509 19.24 14.57 -7.32
C VAL A 509 19.32 16.07 -7.55
N LEU A 510 19.83 16.49 -8.71
CA LEU A 510 20.05 17.90 -9.04
C LEU A 510 18.75 18.68 -9.06
N ARG A 511 17.70 18.09 -9.64
CA ARG A 511 16.38 18.72 -9.73
C ARG A 511 15.73 18.87 -8.35
N THR A 512 15.93 17.88 -7.47
CA THR A 512 15.50 17.97 -6.07
C THR A 512 16.23 19.12 -5.36
N LEU A 513 17.56 19.20 -5.49
CA LEU A 513 18.34 20.28 -4.89
C LEU A 513 17.91 21.66 -5.43
N ASP A 514 17.72 21.82 -6.74
CA ASP A 514 17.24 23.08 -7.35
C ASP A 514 15.84 23.47 -6.87
N ARG A 515 14.94 22.49 -6.66
CA ARG A 515 13.59 22.75 -6.18
C ARG A 515 13.54 23.21 -4.73
N TYR A 516 14.38 22.64 -3.86
CA TYR A 516 14.31 22.88 -2.42
C TYR A 516 15.25 23.99 -1.93
N THR A 517 16.27 24.34 -2.71
CA THR A 517 17.18 25.45 -2.41
C THR A 517 16.82 26.68 -3.24
N SER A 518 16.83 27.85 -2.62
CA SER A 518 16.64 29.12 -3.32
C SER A 518 17.98 29.80 -3.55
N PRO A 519 18.21 30.48 -4.68
CA PRO A 519 19.28 31.47 -4.78
C PRO A 519 19.15 32.47 -3.62
N ARG A 520 20.27 32.85 -3.03
CA ARG A 520 20.30 33.90 -2.00
C ARG A 520 20.08 35.28 -2.59
#